data_AF-A0A9L0IBI3-F1
#
_entry.id   AF-A0A9L0IBI3-F1
#
_cell.length_a   1.000
_cell.length_b   1.000
_cell.length_c   1.000
_cell.angle_alpha   90.00
_cell.angle_beta   90.00
_cell.angle_gamma   90.00
#
_symmetry.space_group_name_H-M   'P 1'
#
loop_
_entity.id
_entity.type
_entity.pdbx_description
1 polymer ?
#
loop_
_entity_poly.entity_id
_entity_poly.type
_entity_poly.pdbx_seq_one_letter_code
_entity_poly.pdbx_strand_id
1 'polypeptide(L)'
;MLWALALFLAFLAPATQVSSNMEGIQIVFTRQAGSSVLITCDLKQSSDYIHWYRFQEGTAPRRLLYYHLSSSKVVVESGISSQKYQAYQGTGRTCNLYIQSLEESDSALYYCAVWERHSDTDLLSPALKILLVVDKSSLDTQDRPAPASHPALSSLCCEERETLSSAPSLHPHIPLASLLPHKP
;
A
#
# COMPACT_ATOMS: atom_id res chain seq x y z
N MET A 1 58.94 -12.20 26.10
CA MET A 1 57.68 -12.93 25.87
C MET A 1 56.42 -12.05 25.92
N LEU A 2 56.52 -10.72 25.95
CA LEU A 2 55.36 -9.81 25.96
C LEU A 2 55.10 -9.11 24.61
N TRP A 3 55.98 -9.27 23.62
CA TRP A 3 55.83 -8.62 22.31
C TRP A 3 54.77 -9.27 21.41
N ALA A 4 54.40 -10.53 21.70
CA ALA A 4 53.46 -11.30 20.88
C ALA A 4 52.00 -10.94 21.17
N LEU A 5 51.72 -10.39 22.35
CA LEU A 5 50.38 -9.93 22.75
C LEU A 5 50.03 -8.57 22.11
N ALA A 6 51.03 -7.77 21.72
CA ALA A 6 50.81 -6.49 21.05
C ALA A 6 50.31 -6.65 19.62
N LEU A 7 50.65 -7.74 18.93
CA LEU A 7 50.19 -8.03 17.57
C LEU A 7 48.74 -8.57 17.53
N PHE A 8 48.26 -9.17 18.62
CA PHE A 8 46.87 -9.67 18.69
C PHE A 8 45.83 -8.56 18.95
N LEU A 9 46.24 -7.39 19.43
CA LEU A 9 45.35 -6.24 19.65
C LEU A 9 45.19 -5.33 18.42
N ALA A 10 45.95 -5.56 17.35
CA ALA A 10 45.84 -4.79 16.11
C ALA A 10 44.72 -5.27 15.17
N PHE A 11 44.06 -6.40 15.47
CA PHE A 11 43.05 -7.02 14.59
C PHE A 11 41.60 -6.85 15.04
N LEU A 12 41.34 -6.14 16.14
CA LEU A 12 39.98 -5.67 16.45
C LEU A 12 39.75 -4.30 15.78
N ALA A 13 39.88 -4.26 14.45
CA ALA A 13 39.20 -3.22 13.70
C ALA A 13 37.70 -3.48 13.88
N PRO A 14 36.91 -2.56 14.48
CA PRO A 14 35.47 -2.67 14.37
C PRO A 14 35.18 -2.64 12.87
N ALA A 15 34.63 -3.74 12.34
CA ALA A 15 33.97 -3.71 11.05
C ALA A 15 32.86 -2.67 11.21
N THR A 16 33.12 -1.44 10.76
CA THR A 16 32.09 -0.45 10.52
C THR A 16 31.22 -1.05 9.43
N GLN A 17 30.19 -1.79 9.84
CA GLN A 17 29.11 -2.10 8.95
C GLN A 17 28.50 -0.76 8.58
N VAL A 18 28.82 -0.29 7.38
CA VAL A 18 28.03 0.75 6.73
C VAL A 18 26.69 0.08 6.49
N SER A 19 25.79 0.21 7.46
CA SER A 19 24.37 0.10 7.20
C SER A 19 24.12 1.20 6.18
N SER A 20 23.98 0.83 4.90
CA SER A 20 23.37 1.71 3.94
C SER A 20 21.95 1.89 4.44
N ASN A 21 21.76 2.91 5.27
CA ASN A 21 20.49 3.54 5.52
C ASN A 21 19.97 3.94 4.13
N MET A 22 19.22 3.03 3.51
CA MET A 22 18.49 3.34 2.31
C MET A 22 17.20 3.99 2.75
N GLU A 23 17.33 5.27 3.11
CA GLU A 23 16.29 6.22 3.46
C GLU A 23 15.41 6.48 2.23
N GLY A 24 14.71 5.43 1.79
CA GLY A 24 13.65 5.53 0.82
C GLY A 24 12.38 5.90 1.57
N ILE A 25 11.74 6.99 1.14
CA ILE A 25 10.38 7.35 1.58
C ILE A 25 9.51 6.09 1.49
N GLN A 26 9.07 5.58 2.64
CA GLN A 26 8.12 4.48 2.70
C GLN A 26 6.72 5.07 2.58
N ILE A 27 6.07 4.84 1.45
CA ILE A 27 4.64 5.14 1.31
C ILE A 27 3.88 4.03 2.01
N VAL A 28 2.93 4.37 2.87
CA VAL A 28 2.11 3.39 3.58
C VAL A 28 0.73 3.30 2.92
N PHE A 29 0.36 2.11 2.48
CA PHE A 29 -0.96 1.81 1.95
C PHE A 29 -1.71 0.93 2.93
N THR A 30 -2.88 1.39 3.37
CA THR A 30 -3.82 0.57 4.14
C THR A 30 -4.99 0.15 3.26
N ARG A 31 -5.28 -1.14 3.22
CA ARG A 31 -6.36 -1.73 2.40
C ARG A 31 -7.12 -2.77 3.21
N GLN A 32 -8.37 -2.99 2.85
CA GLN A 32 -9.21 -4.00 3.50
C GLN A 32 -8.97 -5.37 2.86
N ALA A 33 -9.07 -6.45 3.63
CA ALA A 33 -9.06 -7.81 3.10
C ALA A 33 -10.17 -7.99 2.03
N GLY A 34 -9.87 -8.76 1.00
CA GLY A 34 -10.72 -8.94 -0.19
C GLY A 34 -10.63 -7.81 -1.22
N SER A 35 -10.11 -6.62 -0.85
CA SER A 35 -9.88 -5.53 -1.80
C SER A 35 -8.67 -5.79 -2.71
N SER A 36 -8.32 -4.84 -3.57
CA SER A 36 -7.14 -4.93 -4.44
C SER A 36 -6.34 -3.64 -4.37
N VAL A 37 -5.06 -3.70 -4.74
CA VAL A 37 -4.17 -2.54 -4.74
C VAL A 37 -3.36 -2.45 -6.02
N LEU A 38 -3.17 -1.23 -6.48
CA LEU A 38 -2.29 -0.88 -7.58
C LEU A 38 -1.07 -0.13 -7.03
N ILE A 39 0.12 -0.65 -7.29
CA ILE A 39 1.38 -0.04 -6.89
C ILE A 39 2.11 0.40 -8.16
N THR A 40 2.33 1.71 -8.30
CA THR A 40 3.00 2.29 -9.47
C THR A 40 4.46 2.56 -9.16
N CYS A 41 5.36 2.06 -10.00
CA CYS A 41 6.79 2.31 -9.94
C CYS A 41 7.22 3.22 -11.09
N ASP A 42 7.74 4.39 -10.74
CA ASP A 42 8.33 5.34 -11.69
C ASP A 42 9.82 5.07 -11.83
N LEU A 43 10.26 4.67 -13.03
CA LEU A 43 11.67 4.40 -13.27
C LEU A 43 12.43 5.68 -13.60
N LYS A 44 13.43 5.99 -12.77
CA LYS A 44 14.40 7.06 -13.06
C LYS A 44 15.47 6.59 -14.04
N GLN A 45 16.02 5.38 -13.86
CA GLN A 45 17.04 4.83 -14.76
C GLN A 45 16.46 4.07 -15.95
N SER A 46 17.24 3.95 -17.02
CA SER A 46 16.91 3.15 -18.20
C SER A 46 17.28 1.68 -17.97
N SER A 47 16.29 0.85 -17.66
CA SER A 47 16.42 -0.60 -17.66
C SER A 47 15.26 -1.19 -18.45
N ASP A 48 15.52 -2.26 -19.21
CA ASP A 48 14.49 -2.97 -19.96
C ASP A 48 13.72 -3.98 -19.07
N TYR A 49 14.28 -4.32 -17.91
CA TYR A 49 13.68 -5.24 -16.94
C TYR A 49 13.33 -4.53 -15.65
N ILE A 50 12.06 -4.64 -15.23
CA ILE A 50 11.60 -4.22 -13.90
C ILE A 50 11.30 -5.46 -13.09
N HIS A 51 11.84 -5.51 -11.87
CA HIS A 51 11.66 -6.61 -10.95
C HIS A 51 10.77 -6.16 -9.80
N TRP A 52 9.77 -6.97 -9.43
CA TRP A 52 8.92 -6.73 -8.27
C TRP A 52 9.27 -7.70 -7.15
N TYR A 53 9.47 -7.16 -5.96
CA TYR A 53 9.83 -7.92 -4.76
C TYR A 53 8.82 -7.69 -3.65
N ARG A 54 8.65 -8.74 -2.82
CA ARG A 54 8.00 -8.69 -1.52
C ARG A 54 9.03 -8.99 -0.44
N PHE A 55 9.06 -8.18 0.60
CA PHE A 55 9.87 -8.37 1.79
C PHE A 55 8.96 -8.44 3.02
N GLN A 56 9.10 -9.52 3.77
CA GLN A 56 8.51 -9.68 5.10
C GLN A 56 9.64 -9.69 6.11
N GLU A 57 9.43 -9.01 7.24
CA GLU A 57 10.43 -8.94 8.30
C GLU A 57 10.86 -10.34 8.75
N GLY A 58 12.17 -10.53 8.96
CA GLY A 58 12.75 -11.83 9.29
C GLY A 58 12.94 -12.79 8.10
N THR A 59 12.63 -12.37 6.87
CA THR A 59 12.83 -13.19 5.66
C THR A 59 13.71 -12.48 4.63
N ALA A 60 14.29 -13.24 3.70
CA ALA A 60 14.95 -12.65 2.54
C ALA A 60 13.89 -12.09 1.56
N PRO A 61 14.16 -10.97 0.86
CA PRO A 61 13.25 -10.49 -0.17
C PRO A 61 12.99 -11.56 -1.25
N ARG A 62 11.71 -11.80 -1.55
CA ARG A 62 11.28 -12.74 -2.59
C ARG A 62 10.88 -11.99 -3.84
N ARG A 63 11.49 -12.32 -4.99
CA ARG A 63 11.01 -11.83 -6.29
C ARG A 63 9.65 -12.45 -6.59
N LEU A 64 8.68 -11.63 -6.97
CA LEU A 64 7.34 -12.06 -7.36
C LEU A 64 7.28 -12.33 -8.86
N LEU A 65 7.79 -11.38 -9.63
CA LEU A 65 7.78 -11.40 -11.10
C LEU A 65 8.80 -10.39 -11.63
N TYR A 66 9.03 -10.44 -12.94
CA TYR A 66 9.63 -9.34 -13.68
C TYR A 66 8.84 -9.00 -14.95
N TYR A 67 8.92 -7.74 -15.35
CA TYR A 67 8.33 -7.19 -16.57
C TYR A 67 9.44 -6.80 -17.53
N HIS A 68 9.35 -7.27 -18.78
CA HIS A 68 10.24 -6.89 -19.88
C HIS A 68 9.56 -5.83 -20.72
N LEU A 69 10.07 -4.59 -20.68
CA LEU A 69 9.43 -3.43 -21.31
C LEU A 69 9.32 -3.59 -22.82
N SER A 70 10.43 -3.91 -23.49
CA SER A 70 10.48 -3.98 -24.96
C SER A 70 9.57 -5.06 -25.57
N SER A 71 9.36 -6.19 -24.89
CA SER A 71 8.49 -7.27 -25.37
C SER A 71 7.10 -7.29 -24.71
N SER A 72 6.84 -6.37 -23.78
CA SER A 72 5.64 -6.33 -22.93
C SER A 72 5.33 -7.66 -22.22
N LYS A 73 6.37 -8.44 -21.89
CA LYS A 73 6.23 -9.77 -21.32
C LYS A 73 6.34 -9.75 -19.80
N VAL A 74 5.42 -10.44 -19.13
CA VAL A 74 5.48 -10.74 -17.69
C VAL A 74 6.02 -12.15 -17.50
N VAL A 75 6.96 -12.31 -16.57
CA VAL A 75 7.40 -13.62 -16.10
C VAL A 75 7.23 -13.68 -14.59
N VAL A 76 6.31 -14.55 -14.16
CA VAL A 76 6.00 -14.78 -12.75
C VAL A 76 6.92 -15.87 -12.20
N GLU A 77 7.42 -15.67 -10.98
CA GLU A 77 8.31 -16.63 -10.33
C GLU A 77 7.62 -17.92 -9.93
N SER A 78 8.41 -19.00 -9.79
CA SER A 78 7.86 -20.29 -9.37
C SER A 78 7.18 -20.20 -8.00
N GLY A 79 6.01 -20.83 -7.87
CA GLY A 79 5.20 -20.80 -6.66
C GLY A 79 4.60 -19.43 -6.34
N ILE A 80 4.51 -18.52 -7.32
CA ILE A 80 3.74 -17.27 -7.25
C ILE A 80 2.52 -17.38 -8.18
N SER A 81 1.36 -16.95 -7.69
CA SER A 81 0.12 -16.96 -8.50
C SER A 81 0.09 -15.78 -9.46
N SER A 82 -0.02 -16.08 -10.77
CA SER A 82 -0.21 -15.07 -11.82
C SER A 82 -1.60 -14.42 -11.79
N GLN A 83 -2.58 -15.05 -11.13
CA GLN A 83 -3.88 -14.44 -10.88
C GLN A 83 -3.78 -13.38 -9.78
N LYS A 84 -2.98 -13.67 -8.73
CA LYS A 84 -2.78 -12.78 -7.58
C LYS A 84 -1.96 -11.54 -7.94
N TYR A 85 -0.84 -11.73 -8.63
CA TYR A 85 0.11 -10.67 -8.97
C TYR A 85 0.19 -10.48 -10.47
N GLN A 86 -0.18 -9.29 -10.93
CA GLN A 86 -0.19 -8.92 -12.34
C GLN A 86 0.64 -7.65 -12.52
N ALA A 87 1.45 -7.59 -13.57
CA ALA A 87 2.25 -6.41 -13.87
C ALA A 87 2.02 -5.94 -15.30
N TYR A 88 1.98 -4.63 -15.48
CA TYR A 88 1.78 -4.01 -16.79
C TYR A 88 2.44 -2.65 -16.87
N GLN A 89 2.83 -2.25 -18.07
CA GLN A 89 3.40 -0.93 -18.32
C GLN A 89 2.31 0.14 -18.17
N GLY A 90 2.65 1.24 -17.51
CA GLY A 90 1.82 2.44 -17.46
C GLY A 90 2.22 3.47 -18.52
N THR A 91 1.96 4.74 -18.25
CA THR A 91 2.40 5.84 -19.12
C THR A 91 3.91 6.10 -18.95
N GLY A 92 4.61 6.35 -20.05
CA GLY A 92 6.05 6.61 -20.02
C GLY A 92 6.87 5.40 -19.52
N ARG A 93 7.77 5.64 -18.55
CA ARG A 93 8.63 4.60 -17.94
C ARG A 93 8.09 4.16 -16.59
N THR A 94 6.80 3.87 -16.54
CA THR A 94 6.13 3.40 -15.33
C THR A 94 5.74 1.94 -15.48
N CYS A 95 5.85 1.20 -14.39
CA CYS A 95 5.37 -0.18 -14.32
C CYS A 95 4.45 -0.29 -13.11
N ASN A 96 3.29 -0.89 -13.31
CA ASN A 96 2.31 -1.08 -12.26
C ASN A 96 2.31 -2.54 -11.83
N LEU A 97 2.23 -2.77 -10.52
CA LEU A 97 1.91 -4.06 -9.91
C LEU A 97 0.50 -4.01 -9.35
N TYR A 98 -0.38 -4.85 -9.87
CA TYR A 98 -1.72 -5.08 -9.35
C TYR A 98 -1.74 -6.34 -8.50
N ILE A 99 -2.23 -6.20 -7.27
CA ILE A 99 -2.39 -7.30 -6.31
C ILE A 99 -3.88 -7.49 -6.05
N GLN A 100 -4.40 -8.65 -6.44
CA GLN A 100 -5.83 -8.97 -6.36
C GLN A 100 -6.19 -9.65 -5.03
N SER A 101 -7.43 -9.45 -4.57
CA SER A 101 -8.04 -10.17 -3.44
C SER A 101 -7.13 -10.27 -2.21
N LEU A 102 -6.77 -9.12 -1.64
CA LEU A 102 -5.81 -8.99 -0.55
C LEU A 102 -6.19 -9.84 0.67
N GLU A 103 -5.19 -10.47 1.27
CA GLU A 103 -5.28 -11.20 2.54
C GLU A 103 -4.36 -10.52 3.56
N GLU A 104 -4.58 -10.76 4.85
CA GLU A 104 -3.69 -10.25 5.90
C GLU A 104 -2.22 -10.62 5.67
N SER A 105 -1.99 -11.81 5.11
CA SER A 105 -0.67 -12.34 4.77
C SER A 105 0.06 -11.57 3.65
N ASP A 106 -0.68 -10.74 2.90
CA ASP A 106 -0.10 -9.83 1.90
C ASP A 106 0.50 -8.57 2.51
N SER A 107 0.29 -8.32 3.82
CA SER A 107 0.92 -7.21 4.53
C SER A 107 2.44 -7.39 4.52
N ALA A 108 3.13 -6.49 3.83
CA ALA A 108 4.55 -6.60 3.56
C ALA A 108 5.11 -5.29 2.97
N LEU A 109 6.44 -5.21 2.91
CA LEU A 109 7.10 -4.20 2.11
C LEU A 109 7.20 -4.67 0.65
N TYR A 110 6.64 -3.90 -0.28
CA TYR A 110 6.76 -4.13 -1.71
C TYR A 110 7.71 -3.11 -2.32
N TYR A 111 8.56 -3.55 -3.22
CA TYR A 111 9.44 -2.66 -3.95
C TYR A 111 9.70 -3.13 -5.38
N CYS A 112 9.82 -2.15 -6.28
CA CYS A 112 10.34 -2.38 -7.61
C CYS A 112 11.84 -2.10 -7.63
N ALA A 113 12.56 -2.85 -8.45
CA ALA A 113 13.98 -2.64 -8.66
C ALA A 113 14.37 -2.86 -10.12
N VAL A 114 15.43 -2.17 -10.53
CA VAL A 114 16.05 -2.30 -11.83
C VAL A 114 17.54 -2.52 -11.66
N TRP A 115 18.18 -3.10 -12.67
CA TRP A 115 19.64 -3.18 -12.71
C TRP A 115 20.20 -1.87 -13.22
N GLU A 116 20.97 -1.18 -12.40
CA GLU A 116 21.88 -0.13 -12.86
C GLU A 116 23.16 -0.80 -13.36
N ARG A 117 23.46 -0.58 -14.65
CA ARG A 117 24.78 -0.92 -15.18
C ARG A 117 25.74 0.21 -14.85
N HIS A 118 26.67 -0.05 -13.94
CA HIS A 118 27.87 0.77 -13.77
C HIS A 118 29.01 0.14 -14.56
N SER A 119 30.03 0.93 -14.93
CA SER A 119 31.17 0.48 -15.75
C SER A 119 31.84 -0.80 -15.25
N ASP A 120 31.73 -1.07 -13.95
CA ASP A 120 32.46 -2.13 -13.27
C ASP A 120 31.54 -3.12 -12.52
N THR A 121 30.23 -2.89 -12.40
CA THR A 121 29.30 -3.77 -11.65
C THR A 121 27.82 -3.54 -12.01
N ASP A 122 27.01 -4.61 -12.02
CA ASP A 122 25.55 -4.53 -12.06
C ASP A 122 24.97 -4.46 -10.63
N LEU A 123 24.35 -3.35 -10.27
CA LEU A 123 23.73 -3.15 -8.96
C LEU A 123 22.20 -3.15 -9.07
N LEU A 124 21.53 -3.87 -8.17
CA LEU A 124 20.07 -3.83 -8.07
C LEU A 124 19.67 -2.58 -7.27
N SER A 125 19.15 -1.57 -7.95
CA SER A 125 18.69 -0.32 -7.33
C SER A 125 17.18 -0.34 -7.12
N PRO A 126 16.67 -0.30 -5.88
CA PRO A 126 15.24 -0.17 -5.62
C PRO A 126 14.76 1.24 -5.98
N ALA A 127 13.71 1.35 -6.79
CA ALA A 127 13.18 2.63 -7.25
C ALA A 127 12.03 3.17 -6.36
N LEU A 128 11.32 2.28 -5.65
CA LEU A 128 10.21 2.62 -4.76
C LEU A 128 10.07 1.58 -3.66
N LYS A 129 9.72 1.98 -2.44
CA LYS A 129 9.37 1.09 -1.32
C LYS A 129 8.00 1.48 -0.77
N ILE A 130 7.06 0.53 -0.72
CA ILE A 130 5.71 0.71 -0.15
C ILE A 130 5.50 -0.29 0.96
N LEU A 131 5.03 0.16 2.13
CA LEU A 131 4.49 -0.70 3.17
C LEU A 131 2.99 -0.89 2.91
N LEU A 132 2.59 -2.10 2.53
CA LEU A 132 1.18 -2.47 2.42
C LEU A 132 0.73 -3.10 3.75
N VAL A 133 -0.34 -2.57 4.32
CA VAL A 133 -1.03 -3.13 5.50
C VAL A 133 -2.44 -3.51 5.07
N VAL A 134 -2.81 -4.78 5.32
CA VAL A 134 -4.14 -5.31 5.02
C VAL A 134 -4.91 -5.50 6.31
N ASP A 135 -5.97 -4.72 6.48
CA ASP A 135 -6.89 -4.81 7.61
C ASP A 135 -7.87 -5.96 7.41
N LYS A 136 -8.31 -6.56 8.52
CA LYS A 136 -9.40 -7.55 8.51
C LYS A 136 -10.69 -6.91 7.99
N SER A 137 -11.33 -7.61 7.05
CA SER A 137 -12.68 -7.28 6.60
C SER A 137 -13.66 -7.32 7.77
N SER A 138 -14.31 -6.20 8.08
CA SER A 138 -15.34 -6.09 9.13
C SER A 138 -16.72 -6.58 8.67
N LEU A 139 -16.79 -7.64 7.87
CA LEU A 139 -18.07 -8.21 7.43
C LEU A 139 -18.78 -9.04 8.50
N ASP A 140 -18.29 -9.02 9.74
CA ASP A 140 -18.88 -9.71 10.89
C ASP A 140 -19.23 -8.73 12.03
N THR A 141 -19.96 -7.66 11.72
CA THR A 141 -20.67 -6.89 12.75
C THR A 141 -22.09 -6.59 12.28
N GLN A 142 -22.86 -7.66 12.13
CA GLN A 142 -24.32 -7.60 12.12
C GLN A 142 -24.88 -8.76 12.98
N ASP A 143 -24.27 -9.02 14.14
CA ASP A 143 -24.90 -9.83 15.19
C ASP A 143 -24.74 -9.18 16.56
N ARG A 144 -24.95 -7.85 16.61
CA ARG A 144 -25.23 -7.17 17.88
C ARG A 144 -26.74 -7.23 18.09
N PRO A 145 -27.25 -7.95 19.11
CA PRO A 145 -28.64 -7.82 19.49
C PRO A 145 -28.93 -6.35 19.78
N ALA A 146 -29.95 -5.80 19.13
CA ALA A 146 -30.47 -4.48 19.48
C ALA A 146 -30.75 -4.47 20.99
N PRO A 147 -30.30 -3.46 21.75
CA PRO A 147 -30.71 -3.34 23.14
C PRO A 147 -32.23 -3.19 23.18
N ALA A 148 -32.88 -4.12 23.88
CA ALA A 148 -34.32 -4.14 24.07
C ALA A 148 -34.78 -2.78 24.62
N SER A 149 -35.73 -2.18 23.92
CA SER A 149 -36.51 -1.05 24.37
C SER A 149 -37.26 -1.40 25.67
N HIS A 150 -37.02 -0.64 26.74
CA HIS A 150 -37.97 -0.54 27.85
C HIS A 150 -38.28 0.94 28.15
N PRO A 151 -39.51 1.24 28.60
CA PRO A 151 -40.10 2.57 28.51
C PRO A 151 -39.72 3.49 29.67
N ALA A 152 -39.99 4.78 29.45
CA ALA A 152 -39.68 5.93 30.29
C ALA A 152 -40.31 5.89 31.70
N LEU A 153 -39.61 6.51 32.67
CA LEU A 153 -40.27 7.21 33.76
C LEU A 153 -39.55 8.55 34.06
N SER A 154 -40.39 9.55 34.22
CA SER A 154 -40.18 11.00 34.40
C SER A 154 -39.49 11.42 35.71
N SER A 155 -38.72 12.51 35.68
CA SER A 155 -38.88 13.62 36.65
C SER A 155 -38.18 14.91 36.21
N LEU A 156 -38.99 15.96 36.12
CA LEU A 156 -38.75 17.41 36.20
C LEU A 156 -37.31 17.96 36.11
N CYS A 157 -37.12 18.89 35.18
CA CYS A 157 -36.71 20.27 35.51
C CYS A 157 -37.48 21.26 34.64
N CYS A 158 -38.27 22.13 35.27
CA CYS A 158 -38.79 23.37 34.68
C CYS A 158 -37.71 24.46 34.76
N GLU A 159 -37.60 25.34 33.76
CA GLU A 159 -37.88 26.77 33.92
C GLU A 159 -37.93 27.47 32.53
N GLU A 160 -39.00 28.25 32.34
CA GLU A 160 -39.32 29.40 31.46
C GLU A 160 -38.67 29.61 30.07
N ARG A 161 -39.47 29.64 28.99
CA ARG A 161 -40.20 30.80 28.37
C ARG A 161 -39.22 31.68 27.56
N GLU A 162 -39.35 31.79 26.24
CA GLU A 162 -40.34 32.69 25.62
C GLU A 162 -40.98 32.17 24.31
N THR A 163 -42.24 32.56 24.16
CA THR A 163 -43.10 32.66 22.97
C THR A 163 -42.40 33.41 21.82
N LEU A 164 -42.68 33.27 20.51
CA LEU A 164 -43.94 33.21 19.77
C LEU A 164 -43.57 33.02 18.28
N SER A 165 -44.42 32.36 17.50
CA SER A 165 -44.86 32.81 16.15
C SER A 165 -44.92 31.71 15.06
N SER A 166 -46.17 31.36 14.74
CA SER A 166 -46.78 31.08 13.43
C SER A 166 -46.26 29.98 12.46
N ALA A 167 -47.21 29.12 12.10
CA ALA A 167 -47.19 28.10 11.03
C ALA A 167 -47.42 28.74 9.62
N PRO A 168 -47.64 27.99 8.51
CA PRO A 168 -47.43 26.56 8.22
C PRO A 168 -46.59 26.28 6.95
N SER A 169 -46.30 25.00 6.77
CA SER A 169 -45.60 24.35 5.66
C SER A 169 -46.17 24.62 4.25
N LEU A 170 -45.29 24.96 3.30
CA LEU A 170 -45.53 24.89 1.85
C LEU A 170 -44.68 23.76 1.25
N HIS A 171 -45.35 22.84 0.54
CA HIS A 171 -44.75 21.82 -0.32
C HIS A 171 -43.76 22.42 -1.32
N PRO A 172 -42.66 21.72 -1.66
CA PRO A 172 -42.03 21.89 -2.96
C PRO A 172 -42.48 20.77 -3.91
N HIS A 173 -43.24 21.17 -4.92
CA HIS A 173 -43.40 20.41 -6.15
C HIS A 173 -42.06 20.29 -6.87
N ILE A 174 -41.74 19.07 -7.30
CA ILE A 174 -40.71 18.74 -8.28
C ILE A 174 -41.22 19.17 -9.67
N PRO A 175 -40.36 19.77 -10.52
CA PRO A 175 -40.46 19.54 -11.95
C PRO A 175 -39.19 18.86 -12.49
N LEU A 176 -39.45 17.81 -13.25
CA LEU A 176 -38.55 17.11 -14.13
C LEU A 176 -38.31 17.94 -15.40
N ALA A 177 -37.07 17.89 -15.91
CA ALA A 177 -36.66 17.96 -17.33
C ALA A 177 -35.68 19.09 -17.71
N SER A 178 -34.79 18.71 -18.66
CA SER A 178 -34.02 19.55 -19.60
C SER A 178 -32.66 20.03 -19.03
N LEU A 179 -31.46 19.80 -19.60
CA LEU A 179 -31.01 19.46 -20.95
C LEU A 179 -29.60 18.82 -20.94
N LEU A 180 -29.40 17.75 -21.73
CA LEU A 180 -28.22 17.55 -22.59
C LEU A 180 -28.49 18.32 -23.92
N PRO A 181 -27.52 18.62 -24.83
CA PRO A 181 -26.17 18.06 -24.99
C PRO A 181 -25.07 19.10 -25.26
N HIS A 182 -23.79 18.72 -25.17
CA HIS A 182 -22.76 19.35 -26.03
C HIS A 182 -21.51 18.47 -26.22
N LYS A 183 -21.40 17.90 -27.41
CA LYS A 183 -20.15 17.71 -28.18
C LYS A 183 -20.55 17.32 -29.61
N PRO A 184 -19.74 17.59 -30.65
CA PRO A 184 -18.31 17.22 -30.74
C PRO A 184 -17.30 18.32 -30.43
#